data_AF-A0A3D3KWD4-F1
#
_entry.id   AF-A0A3D3KWD4-F1
#
_cell.length_a   1.000
_cell.length_b   1.000
_cell.length_c   1.000
_cell.angle_alpha   90.00
_cell.angle_beta   90.00
_cell.angle_gamma   90.00
#
_symmetry.space_group_name_H-M   'P 1'
#
loop_
_entity.id
_entity.type
_entity.pdbx_description
1 polymer ?
#
loop_
_entity_poly.entity_id
_entity_poly.type
_entity_poly.pdbx_seq_one_letter_code
_entity_poly.pdbx_strand_id
1 'polypeptide(L)'
;ARVTTRRIMNVGITVGTRFPAYATSMGRVLLAALPPAGLKDYLAAAEIKPLTPRGLGAVPELLSVLDTVRAQGWCLLDQELELGLMSVAAPVYDGPTKVVAAVNVSLQAQSVAARPDPEAYLAAVAREIVATAKLVSADLTARR
;
A
#
# COMPACT_ATOMS: atom_id res chain seq x y z
N ALA A 1 -6.99 9.10 -9.48
CA ALA A 1 -6.10 10.08 -10.15
C ALA A 1 -4.65 9.61 -10.01
N ARG A 2 -3.74 10.03 -10.90
CA ARG A 2 -2.29 9.78 -10.77
C ARG A 2 -1.57 11.11 -10.87
N VAL A 3 -0.59 11.33 -9.99
CA VAL A 3 0.33 12.47 -10.04
C VAL A 3 1.74 11.91 -10.06
N THR A 4 2.56 12.36 -11.02
CA THR A 4 3.95 11.93 -11.16
C THR A 4 4.88 13.10 -10.86
N THR A 5 5.96 12.85 -10.13
CA THR A 5 7.02 13.84 -9.95
C THR A 5 7.95 13.83 -11.15
N ARG A 6 8.39 15.00 -11.63
CA ARG A 6 9.37 15.10 -12.72
C ARG A 6 10.76 14.67 -12.23
N ARG A 7 11.20 13.48 -12.61
CA ARG A 7 12.54 12.91 -12.33
C ARG A 7 13.02 12.13 -13.55
N ILE A 8 14.35 11.97 -13.71
CA ILE A 8 14.96 11.24 -14.83
C ILE A 8 14.49 9.76 -14.84
N MET A 9 14.47 9.12 -13.67
CA MET A 9 13.86 7.80 -13.46
C MET A 9 12.53 7.98 -12.73
N ASN A 10 11.43 7.48 -13.30
CA ASN A 10 10.09 7.54 -12.72
C ASN A 10 9.45 6.15 -12.64
N VAL A 11 8.50 5.98 -11.72
CA VAL A 11 7.65 4.79 -11.68
C VAL A 11 6.54 5.00 -12.71
N GLY A 12 6.45 4.14 -13.72
CA GLY A 12 5.52 4.26 -14.85
C GLY A 12 4.32 3.32 -14.76
N ILE A 13 3.41 3.53 -13.80
CA ILE A 13 2.16 2.75 -13.69
C ILE A 13 1.01 3.57 -14.29
N THR A 14 0.38 3.11 -15.37
CA THR A 14 -0.73 3.83 -16.00
C THR A 14 -2.05 3.57 -15.28
N VAL A 15 -3.04 4.46 -15.49
CA VAL A 15 -4.40 4.20 -14.99
C VAL A 15 -4.95 2.95 -15.69
N GLY A 16 -5.50 2.01 -14.91
CA GLY A 16 -6.03 0.75 -15.41
C GLY A 16 -5.09 -0.45 -15.29
N THR A 17 -3.79 -0.25 -14.98
CA THR A 17 -2.87 -1.35 -14.70
C THR A 17 -3.33 -2.16 -13.48
N ARG A 18 -3.22 -3.49 -13.56
CA ARG A 18 -3.55 -4.41 -12.46
C ARG A 18 -2.28 -5.10 -11.95
N PHE A 19 -2.21 -5.26 -10.64
CA PHE A 19 -1.14 -5.97 -9.94
C PHE A 19 -1.72 -6.96 -8.93
N PRO A 20 -0.98 -8.00 -8.52
CA PRO A 20 -1.40 -8.88 -7.44
C PRO A 20 -1.56 -8.09 -6.14
N ALA A 21 -2.73 -8.20 -5.49
CA ALA A 21 -3.03 -7.41 -4.30
C ALA A 21 -2.06 -7.70 -3.14
N TYR A 22 -1.68 -8.97 -2.91
CA TYR A 22 -0.70 -9.35 -1.88
C TYR A 22 0.68 -8.73 -2.08
N ALA A 23 1.04 -8.33 -3.30
CA ALA A 23 2.35 -7.81 -3.66
C ALA A 23 2.36 -6.28 -3.80
N THR A 24 1.32 -5.57 -3.35
CA THR A 24 1.26 -4.10 -3.42
C THR A 24 0.83 -3.49 -2.10
N SER A 25 1.34 -2.29 -1.78
CA SER A 25 0.95 -1.56 -0.57
C SER A 25 -0.55 -1.25 -0.54
N MET A 26 -1.11 -0.75 -1.66
CA MET A 26 -2.54 -0.49 -1.80
C MET A 26 -3.36 -1.78 -1.72
N GLY A 27 -2.91 -2.86 -2.37
CA GLY A 27 -3.60 -4.15 -2.32
C GLY A 27 -3.66 -4.70 -0.90
N ARG A 28 -2.57 -4.63 -0.14
CA ARG A 28 -2.56 -5.03 1.27
C ARG A 28 -3.45 -4.18 2.15
N VAL A 29 -3.53 -2.87 1.92
CA VAL A 29 -4.50 -1.99 2.60
C VAL A 29 -5.94 -2.45 2.32
N LEU A 30 -6.26 -2.78 1.07
CA LEU A 30 -7.61 -3.25 0.71
C LEU A 30 -7.91 -4.66 1.27
N LEU A 31 -6.95 -5.58 1.20
CA LEU A 31 -7.07 -6.93 1.77
C LEU A 31 -7.23 -6.90 3.30
N ALA A 32 -6.50 -6.00 3.98
CA ALA A 32 -6.61 -5.81 5.42
C ALA A 32 -8.02 -5.34 5.83
N ALA A 33 -8.70 -4.60 4.97
CA ALA A 33 -10.06 -4.10 5.22
C ALA A 33 -11.18 -5.09 4.84
N LEU A 34 -10.87 -6.22 4.19
CA LEU A 34 -11.88 -7.21 3.86
C LEU A 34 -12.46 -7.86 5.12
N PRO A 35 -13.77 -8.16 5.15
CA PRO A 35 -14.34 -9.08 6.12
C PRO A 35 -13.63 -10.45 6.06
N PRO A 36 -13.63 -11.23 7.15
CA PRO A 36 -12.96 -12.54 7.18
C PRO A 36 -13.34 -13.48 6.03
N ALA A 37 -14.63 -13.49 5.64
CA ALA A 37 -15.11 -14.27 4.51
C ALA A 37 -14.48 -13.83 3.17
N GLY A 38 -14.45 -12.52 2.89
CA GLY A 38 -13.86 -11.99 1.66
C GLY A 38 -12.35 -12.22 1.58
N LEU A 39 -11.65 -12.13 2.72
CA LEU A 39 -10.22 -12.48 2.77
C LEU A 39 -9.98 -13.97 2.52
N LYS A 40 -10.83 -14.84 3.09
CA LYS A 40 -10.77 -16.29 2.84
C LYS A 40 -10.96 -16.60 1.36
N ASP A 41 -11.94 -15.97 0.71
CA ASP A 41 -12.21 -16.16 -0.72
C ASP A 41 -11.03 -15.70 -1.58
N TYR A 42 -10.41 -14.56 -1.22
CA TYR A 42 -9.18 -14.10 -1.88
C TYR A 42 -8.05 -15.12 -1.75
N LEU A 43 -7.79 -15.61 -0.54
CA LEU A 43 -6.70 -16.56 -0.28
C LEU A 43 -6.93 -17.92 -0.96
N ALA A 44 -8.18 -18.34 -1.14
CA ALA A 44 -8.50 -19.55 -1.88
C ALA A 44 -8.23 -19.44 -3.39
N ALA A 45 -8.31 -18.23 -3.94
CA ALA A 45 -8.11 -17.99 -5.37
C ALA A 45 -6.70 -17.48 -5.74
N ALA A 46 -5.98 -16.88 -4.79
CA ALA A 46 -4.70 -16.23 -5.05
C ALA A 46 -3.51 -17.20 -5.01
N GLU A 47 -2.64 -17.12 -6.01
CA GLU A 47 -1.31 -17.73 -5.96
C GLU A 47 -0.34 -16.76 -5.28
N ILE A 48 0.02 -17.05 -4.02
CA ILE A 48 1.01 -16.27 -3.26
C ILE A 48 2.39 -16.85 -3.53
N LYS A 49 3.25 -16.06 -4.17
CA LYS A 49 4.65 -16.42 -4.45
C LYS A 49 5.52 -15.18 -4.41
N PRO A 50 6.81 -15.31 -4.07
CA PRO A 50 7.70 -14.15 -4.06
C PRO A 50 7.92 -13.67 -5.49
N LEU A 51 7.73 -12.37 -5.74
CA LEU A 51 8.07 -11.73 -7.03
C LEU A 51 9.50 -11.20 -7.04
N THR A 52 10.09 -11.03 -5.85
CA THR A 52 11.49 -10.66 -5.64
C THR A 52 12.04 -11.46 -4.45
N PRO A 53 13.37 -11.49 -4.23
CA PRO A 53 13.95 -12.09 -3.02
C PRO A 53 13.50 -11.46 -1.68
N ARG A 54 12.80 -10.31 -1.71
CA ARG A 54 12.25 -9.64 -0.54
C ARG A 54 10.75 -9.88 -0.36
N GLY A 55 10.08 -10.46 -1.36
CA GLY A 55 8.63 -10.64 -1.34
C GLY A 55 8.17 -11.80 -0.48
N LEU A 56 6.93 -11.69 0.00
CA LEU A 56 6.25 -12.78 0.72
C LEU A 56 6.12 -14.04 -0.13
N GLY A 57 6.36 -15.20 0.49
CA GLY A 57 6.27 -16.50 -0.16
C GLY A 57 5.14 -17.39 0.36
N ALA A 58 4.47 -17.01 1.46
CA ALA A 58 3.44 -17.84 2.06
C ALA A 58 2.24 -17.06 2.63
N VAL A 59 1.09 -17.74 2.69
CA VAL A 59 -0.15 -17.19 3.24
C VAL A 59 -0.02 -16.74 4.71
N PRO A 60 0.63 -17.49 5.63
CA PRO A 60 0.79 -17.03 7.01
C PRO A 60 1.56 -15.72 7.14
N GLU A 61 2.56 -15.50 6.27
CA GLU A 61 3.34 -14.26 6.25
C GLU A 61 2.46 -13.08 5.81
N LEU A 62 1.63 -13.29 4.77
CA LEU A 62 0.66 -12.29 4.33
C LEU A 62 -0.33 -11.95 5.44
N LEU A 63 -0.88 -12.95 6.14
CA LEU A 63 -1.81 -12.71 7.25
C LEU A 63 -1.19 -11.83 8.35
N SER A 64 0.05 -12.15 8.76
CA SER A 64 0.80 -11.35 9.75
C SER A 64 1.01 -9.90 9.31
N VAL A 65 1.34 -9.70 8.02
CA VAL A 65 1.46 -8.35 7.45
C VAL A 65 0.11 -7.64 7.44
N LEU A 66 -0.98 -8.31 7.06
CA LEU A 66 -2.32 -7.71 7.06
C LEU A 66 -2.76 -7.31 8.48
N ASP A 67 -2.44 -8.09 9.49
CA ASP A 67 -2.71 -7.73 10.90
C ASP A 67 -1.94 -6.49 11.33
N THR A 68 -0.67 -6.39 10.92
CA THR A 68 0.14 -5.18 11.13
C THR A 68 -0.50 -3.97 10.44
N VAL A 69 -0.93 -4.12 9.19
CA VAL A 69 -1.59 -3.06 8.42
C VAL A 69 -2.89 -2.60 9.08
N ARG A 70 -3.71 -3.54 9.61
CA ARG A 70 -4.93 -3.22 10.37
C ARG A 70 -4.61 -2.42 11.63
N ALA A 71 -3.59 -2.83 12.38
CA ALA A 71 -3.24 -2.20 13.65
C ALA A 71 -2.70 -0.77 13.47
N GLN A 72 -1.85 -0.53 12.46
CA GLN A 72 -1.20 0.76 12.27
C GLN A 72 -1.94 1.70 11.31
N GLY A 73 -2.84 1.18 10.46
CA GLY A 73 -3.64 1.98 9.53
C GLY A 73 -2.91 2.41 8.24
N TRP A 74 -1.78 1.79 7.92
CA TRP A 74 -1.01 2.03 6.69
C TRP A 74 -0.15 0.81 6.35
N CYS A 75 0.39 0.77 5.13
CA CYS A 75 1.24 -0.31 4.65
C CYS A 75 2.49 0.22 3.97
N LEU A 76 3.67 -0.25 4.40
CA LEU A 76 4.90 -0.15 3.64
C LEU A 76 5.11 -1.44 2.85
N LEU A 77 5.46 -1.30 1.58
CA LEU A 77 5.96 -2.36 0.73
C LEU A 77 7.41 -2.04 0.39
N ASP A 78 8.35 -2.87 0.84
CA ASP A 78 9.80 -2.69 0.60
C ASP A 78 10.29 -3.68 -0.47
N GLN A 79 10.29 -3.24 -1.72
CA GLN A 79 10.94 -3.96 -2.84
C GLN A 79 10.38 -5.36 -3.11
N GLU A 80 9.16 -5.63 -2.64
CA GLU A 80 8.49 -6.93 -2.78
C GLU A 80 7.84 -7.15 -4.14
N LEU A 81 7.46 -6.06 -4.82
CA LEU A 81 6.91 -6.09 -6.18
C LEU A 81 8.04 -6.06 -7.22
N GLU A 82 9.01 -5.16 -7.01
CA GLU A 82 10.13 -4.90 -7.90
C GLU A 82 11.32 -4.39 -7.06
N LEU A 83 12.52 -4.88 -7.34
CA LEU A 83 13.72 -4.41 -6.64
C LEU A 83 13.95 -2.92 -6.94
N GLY A 84 14.33 -2.14 -5.92
CA GLY A 84 14.45 -0.70 -6.03
C GLY A 84 13.14 0.09 -5.88
N LEU A 85 11.97 -0.56 -5.89
CA LEU A 85 10.67 0.08 -5.68
C LEU A 85 10.20 -0.07 -4.24
N MET A 86 9.90 1.04 -3.58
CA MET A 86 9.18 1.05 -2.30
C MET A 86 7.84 1.77 -2.46
N SER A 87 6.88 1.51 -1.59
CA SER A 87 5.66 2.32 -1.54
C SER A 87 5.02 2.32 -0.16
N VAL A 88 4.37 3.44 0.18
CA VAL A 88 3.58 3.57 1.42
C VAL A 88 2.15 3.90 1.04
N ALA A 89 1.19 3.14 1.58
CA ALA A 89 -0.24 3.31 1.29
C ALA A 89 -1.09 3.47 2.56
N ALA A 90 -2.21 4.16 2.42
CA ALA A 90 -3.21 4.35 3.47
C ALA A 90 -4.65 4.18 2.93
N PRO A 91 -5.61 3.73 3.78
CA PRO A 91 -6.99 3.50 3.38
C PRO A 91 -7.77 4.80 3.20
N VAL A 92 -8.64 4.81 2.18
CA VAL A 92 -9.67 5.83 1.98
C VAL A 92 -11.01 5.24 2.41
N TYR A 93 -11.60 5.85 3.42
CA TYR A 93 -12.90 5.51 3.98
C TYR A 93 -14.05 6.27 3.29
N ASP A 94 -15.18 5.59 3.21
CA ASP A 94 -16.52 6.08 2.92
C ASP A 94 -17.34 5.99 4.22
N GLY A 95 -17.46 7.10 4.95
CA GLY A 95 -17.99 7.10 6.31
C GLY A 95 -17.00 6.52 7.35
N PRO A 96 -17.48 6.09 8.54
CA PRO A 96 -16.59 5.83 9.68
C PRO A 96 -15.69 4.60 9.55
N THR A 97 -16.13 3.55 8.84
CA THR A 97 -15.47 2.23 8.90
C THR A 97 -15.24 1.56 7.54
N LYS A 98 -15.91 2.01 6.49
CA LYS A 98 -15.91 1.32 5.19
C LYS A 98 -14.76 1.81 4.32
N VAL A 99 -13.69 1.02 4.19
CA VAL A 99 -12.62 1.28 3.23
C VAL A 99 -13.12 0.99 1.81
N VAL A 100 -12.99 1.97 0.91
CA VAL A 100 -13.44 1.86 -0.50
C VAL A 100 -12.30 2.02 -1.51
N ALA A 101 -11.18 2.58 -1.09
CA ALA A 101 -9.99 2.75 -1.91
C ALA A 101 -8.74 2.82 -1.03
N ALA A 102 -7.57 2.92 -1.66
CA ALA A 102 -6.32 3.23 -1.00
C ALA A 102 -5.57 4.30 -1.81
N VAL A 103 -4.83 5.16 -1.11
CA VAL A 103 -3.91 6.13 -1.73
C VAL A 103 -2.49 5.72 -1.36
N ASN A 104 -1.55 5.86 -2.29
CA ASN A 104 -0.14 5.58 -2.01
C ASN A 104 0.79 6.63 -2.57
N VAL A 105 2.04 6.52 -2.12
CA VAL A 105 3.20 7.16 -2.73
C VAL A 105 4.24 6.09 -3.05
N SER A 106 4.79 6.16 -4.26
CA SER A 106 5.91 5.32 -4.68
C SER A 106 7.23 6.03 -4.41
N LEU A 107 8.20 5.28 -3.92
CA LEU A 107 9.53 5.74 -3.54
C LEU A 107 10.59 4.87 -4.22
N GLN A 108 11.80 5.40 -4.39
CA GLN A 108 12.95 4.63 -4.85
C GLN A 108 13.78 4.21 -3.65
N ALA A 109 14.09 2.92 -3.52
CA ALA A 109 14.84 2.38 -2.39
C ALA A 109 16.19 3.08 -2.20
N GLN A 110 16.90 3.36 -3.30
CA GLN A 110 18.16 4.14 -3.27
C GLN A 110 17.99 5.55 -2.69
N SER A 111 16.87 6.23 -2.99
CA SER A 111 16.60 7.58 -2.48
C SER A 111 16.23 7.55 -1.00
N VAL A 112 15.60 6.47 -0.53
CA VAL A 112 15.29 6.24 0.88
C VAL A 112 16.57 5.91 1.65
N ALA A 113 17.40 5.00 1.12
CA ALA A 113 18.66 4.60 1.73
C ALA A 113 19.68 5.74 1.83
N ALA A 114 19.66 6.69 0.88
CA ALA A 114 20.51 7.88 0.91
C ALA A 114 20.07 8.95 1.94
N ARG A 115 18.95 8.75 2.64
CA ARG A 115 18.52 9.67 3.71
C ARG A 115 19.43 9.50 4.94
N PRO A 116 19.73 10.60 5.67
CA PRO A 116 20.48 10.50 6.94
C PRO A 116 19.81 9.59 7.96
N ASP A 117 18.47 9.58 7.98
CA ASP A 117 17.64 8.68 8.78
C ASP A 117 16.49 8.13 7.90
N PRO A 118 16.67 6.94 7.31
CA PRO A 118 15.67 6.32 6.44
C PRO A 118 14.37 5.96 7.19
N GLU A 119 14.47 5.55 8.45
CA GLU A 119 13.32 5.14 9.26
C GLU A 119 12.44 6.35 9.61
N ALA A 120 13.04 7.43 10.12
CA ALA A 120 12.31 8.66 10.39
C ALA A 120 11.70 9.26 9.12
N TYR A 121 12.39 9.14 7.98
CA TYR A 121 11.86 9.55 6.69
C TYR A 121 10.61 8.75 6.30
N LEU A 122 10.66 7.42 6.39
CA LEU A 122 9.51 6.56 6.08
C LEU A 122 8.34 6.80 7.04
N ALA A 123 8.62 7.01 8.33
CA ALA A 123 7.61 7.38 9.31
C ALA A 123 6.94 8.72 8.99
N ALA A 124 7.69 9.71 8.52
CA ALA A 124 7.14 10.97 8.04
C ALA A 124 6.25 10.77 6.81
N VAL A 125 6.71 9.98 5.83
CA VAL A 125 5.91 9.65 4.64
C VAL A 125 4.61 8.94 5.02
N ALA A 126 4.65 8.00 5.97
CA ALA A 126 3.47 7.31 6.47
C ALA A 126 2.46 8.30 7.11
N ARG A 127 2.93 9.26 7.91
CA ARG A 127 2.05 10.30 8.48
C ARG A 127 1.39 11.15 7.39
N GLU A 128 2.15 11.59 6.40
CA GLU A 128 1.64 12.44 5.31
C GLU A 128 0.62 11.71 4.42
N ILE A 129 0.87 10.44 4.08
CA ILE A 129 -0.07 9.68 3.25
C ILE A 129 -1.36 9.36 4.01
N VAL A 130 -1.29 9.11 5.32
CA VAL A 130 -2.47 8.96 6.18
C VAL A 130 -3.25 10.26 6.28
N ALA A 131 -2.57 11.40 6.47
CA ALA A 131 -3.24 12.70 6.49
C ALA A 131 -3.94 13.00 5.15
N THR A 132 -3.27 12.70 4.03
CA THR A 132 -3.84 12.82 2.69
C THR A 132 -5.08 11.94 2.52
N ALA A 133 -5.02 10.68 2.96
CA ALA A 133 -6.15 9.76 2.88
C ALA A 133 -7.37 10.26 3.66
N LYS A 134 -7.15 10.85 4.84
CA LYS A 134 -8.22 11.48 5.65
C LYS A 134 -8.89 12.64 4.93
N LEU A 135 -8.13 13.49 4.24
CA LEU A 135 -8.68 14.59 3.44
C LEU A 135 -9.55 14.06 2.30
N VAL A 136 -9.07 13.04 1.57
CA VAL A 136 -9.84 12.39 0.50
C VAL A 136 -11.12 11.76 1.03
N SER A 137 -11.08 11.13 2.20
CA SER A 137 -12.25 10.55 2.88
C SER A 137 -13.29 11.59 3.29
N ALA A 138 -12.84 12.73 3.83
CA ALA A 138 -13.72 13.83 4.20
C ALA A 138 -14.46 14.38 2.97
N ASP A 139 -13.73 14.63 1.88
CA ASP A 139 -14.30 15.08 0.60
C ASP A 139 -15.28 14.08 0.01
N LEU A 140 -14.99 12.78 0.09
CA LEU A 140 -15.88 11.73 -0.41
C LEU A 140 -17.20 11.69 0.38
N THR A 141 -17.12 11.83 1.70
CA THR A 141 -18.29 11.76 2.59
C THR A 141 -19.15 13.02 2.48
N ALA A 142 -18.53 14.19 2.30
CA ALA A 142 -19.24 15.48 2.18
C ALA A 142 -20.01 15.66 0.87
N ARG A 143 -19.77 14.83 -0.15
CA ARG A 143 -20.45 14.89 -1.45
C ARG A 143 -21.75 14.06 -1.50
N ARG A 144 -22.26 13.62 -0.36
CA ARG A 144 -23.52 12.86 -0.23
C ARG A 144 -24.69 13.73 0.20
#